data_AF-A0AAW6J1W4-F1
#
_entry.id   AF-A0AAW6J1W4-F1
#
_cell.length_a   1.000
_cell.length_b   1.000
_cell.length_c   1.000
_cell.angle_alpha   90.00
_cell.angle_beta   90.00
_cell.angle_gamma   90.00
#
_symmetry.space_group_name_H-M   'P 1'
#
loop_
_entity.id
_entity.type
_entity.pdbx_description
1 polymer ?
#
loop_
_entity_poly.entity_id
_entity_poly.type
_entity_poly.pdbx_seq_one_letter_code
_entity_poly.pdbx_strand_id
1 'polypeptide(L)'
;MNGLILFSKLSSSHIPKFYNFILLLAYTYSEDDTQKAQFLWDKISNSDSFTNITIGHEKIPLKQMSIWGSSNRDLDAYRFEQLDKAISDQKIYNQVLAAIVNNNEIIIYDYIYQKINCVEPSQIARGILVAGCLDENSLSDELLNTYKDYNGIIGETYKASLYMYERNIWSKYWFTKMLSTEDNEEFWKYMILFIKIVDLRFYKWKYSLLKDNVLFQKFYLSFRNDINNRCKKWKKERDKKLFGSEPPNPIYIYLQG
;
A
#
# COMPACT_ATOMS: atom_id res chain seq x y z
N MET A 1 -6.24 19.13 -29.14
CA MET A 1 -5.59 20.10 -28.23
C MET A 1 -4.73 19.30 -27.27
N ASN A 2 -3.40 19.47 -27.27
CA ASN A 2 -2.51 18.71 -26.38
C ASN A 2 -2.78 19.10 -24.93
N GLY A 3 -3.54 18.29 -24.19
CA GLY A 3 -3.85 18.54 -22.77
C GLY A 3 -2.60 18.85 -21.96
N LEU A 4 -1.49 18.18 -22.24
CA LEU A 4 -0.18 18.45 -21.63
C LEU A 4 0.28 19.92 -21.72
N ILE A 5 0.09 20.60 -22.86
CA ILE A 5 0.51 22.00 -23.06
C ILE A 5 -0.33 22.96 -22.19
N LEU A 6 -1.59 22.60 -21.92
CA LEU A 6 -2.46 23.38 -21.05
C LEU A 6 -2.02 23.25 -19.59
N PHE A 7 -1.75 22.03 -19.11
CA PHE A 7 -1.40 21.81 -17.70
C PHE A 7 0.05 22.19 -17.37
N SER A 8 0.97 22.13 -18.33
CA SER A 8 2.36 22.56 -18.12
C SER A 8 2.45 24.06 -17.80
N LYS A 9 1.60 24.87 -18.44
CA LYS A 9 1.52 26.33 -18.28
C LYS A 9 0.64 26.81 -17.11
N LEU A 10 -0.02 25.90 -16.38
CA LEU A 10 -0.81 26.30 -15.21
C LEU A 10 0.09 26.89 -14.12
N SER A 11 -0.34 28.03 -13.58
CA SER A 11 0.24 28.62 -12.38
C SER A 11 -0.03 27.73 -11.16
N SER A 12 0.88 27.75 -10.20
CA SER A 12 0.79 26.92 -8.98
C SER A 12 -0.52 27.11 -8.22
N SER A 13 -1.10 28.31 -8.26
CA SER A 13 -2.40 28.63 -7.64
C SER A 13 -3.60 27.85 -8.20
N HIS A 14 -3.52 27.32 -9.43
CA HIS A 14 -4.59 26.54 -10.05
C HIS A 14 -4.39 25.03 -9.92
N ILE A 15 -3.21 24.57 -9.51
CA ILE A 15 -2.88 23.14 -9.42
C ILE A 15 -3.83 22.36 -8.49
N PRO A 16 -4.17 22.84 -7.28
CA PRO A 16 -5.10 22.13 -6.39
C PRO A 16 -6.47 21.84 -7.03
N LYS A 17 -6.96 22.74 -7.90
CA LYS A 17 -8.26 22.62 -8.59
C LYS A 17 -8.26 21.51 -9.64
N PHE A 18 -7.13 21.34 -10.34
CA PHE A 18 -6.97 20.37 -11.41
C PHE A 18 -6.21 19.11 -11.00
N TYR A 19 -5.82 18.99 -9.74
CA TYR A 19 -4.97 17.91 -9.22
C TYR A 19 -5.43 16.51 -9.65
N ASN A 20 -6.70 16.17 -9.40
CA ASN A 20 -7.23 14.85 -9.75
C ASN A 20 -7.31 14.62 -11.26
N PHE A 21 -7.57 15.67 -12.04
CA PHE A 21 -7.55 15.58 -13.50
C PHE A 21 -6.13 15.35 -14.02
N ILE A 22 -5.14 16.05 -13.45
CA ILE A 22 -3.72 15.87 -13.78
C ILE A 22 -3.29 14.43 -13.47
N LEU A 23 -3.73 13.84 -12.35
CA LEU A 23 -3.46 12.44 -12.02
C LEU A 23 -4.05 11.46 -13.05
N LEU A 24 -5.28 11.68 -13.48
CA LEU A 24 -5.90 10.83 -14.51
C LEU A 24 -5.19 10.98 -15.86
N LEU A 25 -4.81 12.21 -16.23
CA LEU A 25 -4.07 12.47 -17.46
C LEU A 25 -2.66 11.83 -17.42
N ALA A 26 -1.96 11.94 -16.29
CA ALA A 26 -0.67 11.29 -16.10
C ALA A 26 -0.78 9.76 -16.22
N TYR A 27 -1.82 9.18 -15.61
CA TYR A 27 -2.11 7.75 -15.78
C TYR A 27 -2.36 7.38 -17.25
N THR A 28 -3.12 8.17 -18.01
CA THR A 28 -3.31 7.88 -19.44
C THR A 28 -2.04 7.93 -20.27
N TYR A 29 -1.06 8.76 -19.88
CA TYR A 29 0.26 8.79 -20.54
C TYR A 29 1.21 7.70 -20.05
N SER A 30 0.94 7.06 -18.92
CA SER A 30 1.91 6.20 -18.24
C SER A 30 2.35 4.95 -19.02
N GLU A 31 1.53 4.49 -19.96
CA GLU A 31 1.91 3.38 -20.87
C GLU A 31 2.74 3.86 -22.06
N ASP A 32 2.32 4.93 -22.74
CA ASP A 32 2.86 5.33 -24.06
C ASP A 32 3.91 6.46 -24.01
N ASP A 33 3.90 7.30 -22.96
CA ASP A 33 4.78 8.47 -22.82
C ASP A 33 5.09 8.74 -21.35
N THR A 34 6.05 7.97 -20.84
CA THR A 34 6.46 7.98 -19.43
C THR A 34 7.03 9.33 -18.99
N GLN A 35 7.69 10.05 -19.89
CA GLN A 35 8.22 11.40 -19.62
C GLN A 35 7.08 12.39 -19.35
N LYS A 36 6.00 12.36 -20.14
CA LYS A 36 4.81 13.19 -19.90
C LYS A 36 4.11 12.83 -18.59
N ALA A 37 4.00 11.53 -18.29
CA ALA A 37 3.40 11.07 -17.04
C ALA A 37 4.18 11.59 -15.82
N GLN A 38 5.50 11.40 -15.81
CA GLN A 38 6.39 11.88 -14.74
C GLN A 38 6.30 13.41 -14.59
N PHE A 39 6.38 14.16 -15.69
CA PHE A 39 6.25 15.61 -15.67
C PHE A 39 4.96 16.08 -15.00
N LEU A 40 3.83 15.41 -15.28
CA LEU A 40 2.54 15.74 -14.67
C LEU A 40 2.49 15.39 -13.18
N TRP A 41 3.10 14.28 -12.75
CA TRP A 41 3.20 13.94 -11.34
C TRP A 41 4.13 14.88 -10.56
N ASP A 42 5.24 15.29 -11.16
CA ASP A 42 6.16 16.27 -10.57
C ASP A 42 5.49 17.63 -10.42
N LYS A 43 4.68 18.04 -11.40
CA LYS A 43 3.92 19.30 -11.36
C LYS A 43 3.00 19.39 -10.13
N ILE A 44 2.49 18.26 -9.65
CA ILE A 44 1.58 18.21 -8.50
C ILE A 44 2.27 17.80 -7.19
N SER A 45 3.57 17.51 -7.21
CA SER A 45 4.32 16.95 -6.07
C SER A 45 4.22 17.80 -4.79
N ASN A 46 4.22 19.12 -4.94
CA ASN A 46 4.19 20.11 -3.86
C ASN A 46 2.80 20.74 -3.65
N SER A 47 1.73 20.09 -4.13
CA SER A 47 0.36 20.56 -4.00
C SER A 47 -0.51 19.47 -3.41
N ASP A 48 -1.48 19.87 -2.61
CA ASP A 48 -2.58 18.99 -2.19
C ASP A 48 -3.83 19.25 -3.01
N SER A 49 -4.63 18.21 -3.20
CA SER A 49 -5.95 18.31 -3.82
C SER A 49 -6.96 18.93 -2.87
N PHE A 50 -7.93 19.69 -3.39
CA PHE A 50 -9.10 20.09 -2.58
C PHE A 50 -9.98 18.91 -2.18
N THR A 51 -10.01 17.87 -3.03
CA THR A 51 -10.82 16.68 -2.82
C THR A 51 -9.96 15.43 -2.93
N ASN A 52 -9.79 14.74 -1.80
CA ASN A 52 -9.09 13.46 -1.76
C ASN A 52 -9.96 12.35 -2.38
N ILE A 53 -9.61 11.92 -3.59
CA ILE A 53 -10.25 10.79 -4.25
C ILE A 53 -9.52 9.49 -3.86
N THR A 54 -10.30 8.47 -3.51
CA THR A 54 -9.81 7.10 -3.28
C THR A 54 -10.54 6.12 -4.18
N ILE A 55 -9.82 5.11 -4.67
CA ILE A 55 -10.33 4.08 -5.59
C ILE A 55 -10.48 2.75 -4.84
N GLY A 56 -11.49 1.97 -5.21
CA GLY A 56 -11.72 0.62 -4.69
C GLY A 56 -12.24 0.57 -3.25
N HIS A 57 -12.49 -0.64 -2.77
CA HIS A 57 -12.90 -0.89 -1.38
C HIS A 57 -11.73 -0.70 -0.40
N GLU A 58 -10.52 -0.88 -0.90
CA GLU A 58 -9.24 -0.60 -0.27
C GLU A 58 -9.08 0.88 0.06
N LYS A 59 -9.80 1.77 -0.66
CA LYS A 59 -9.68 3.23 -0.52
C LYS A 59 -8.24 3.72 -0.74
N ILE A 60 -7.59 3.20 -1.77
CA ILE A 60 -6.25 3.61 -2.17
C ILE A 60 -6.34 5.02 -2.78
N PRO A 61 -5.51 5.99 -2.38
CA PRO A 61 -5.62 7.33 -2.94
C PRO A 61 -5.30 7.34 -4.45
N LEU A 62 -5.98 8.21 -5.20
CA LEU A 62 -5.85 8.31 -6.65
C LEU A 62 -4.40 8.53 -7.10
N LYS A 63 -3.57 9.23 -6.30
CA LYS A 63 -2.14 9.42 -6.60
C LYS A 63 -1.41 8.10 -6.74
N GLN A 64 -1.56 7.20 -5.76
CA GLN A 64 -0.91 5.90 -5.79
C GLN A 64 -1.45 5.04 -6.95
N MET A 65 -2.77 5.06 -7.18
CA MET A 65 -3.37 4.32 -8.31
C MET A 65 -2.88 4.82 -9.67
N SER A 66 -2.69 6.14 -9.81
CA SER A 66 -2.15 6.74 -11.04
C SER A 66 -0.73 6.27 -11.32
N ILE A 67 0.13 6.19 -10.29
CA ILE A 67 1.54 5.82 -10.40
C ILE A 67 1.75 4.32 -10.63
N TRP A 68 0.97 3.48 -9.92
CA TRP A 68 1.09 2.03 -9.95
C TRP A 68 0.14 1.35 -10.93
N GLY A 69 -0.73 2.10 -11.60
CA GLY A 69 -1.71 1.54 -12.52
C GLY A 69 -1.11 1.02 -13.83
N SER A 70 0.03 1.54 -14.24
CA SER A 70 0.77 1.07 -15.42
C SER A 70 1.81 0.02 -15.05
N SER A 71 2.05 -0.94 -15.94
CA SER A 71 3.14 -1.93 -15.82
C SER A 71 4.44 -1.50 -16.53
N ASN A 72 4.47 -0.32 -17.17
CA ASN A 72 5.63 0.16 -17.90
C ASN A 72 6.83 0.34 -16.95
N ARG A 73 7.93 -0.38 -17.23
CA ARG A 73 9.13 -0.48 -16.40
C ARG A 73 9.97 0.79 -16.40
N ASP A 74 9.82 1.67 -17.39
CA ASP A 74 10.54 2.96 -17.45
C ASP A 74 10.12 3.92 -16.31
N LEU A 75 9.01 3.61 -15.63
CA LEU A 75 8.52 4.35 -14.47
C LEU A 75 9.05 3.81 -13.13
N ASP A 76 9.82 2.72 -13.11
CA ASP A 76 10.26 2.07 -11.87
C ASP A 76 11.11 3.00 -11.01
N ALA A 77 12.03 3.76 -11.61
CA ALA A 77 12.84 4.74 -10.90
C ALA A 77 11.96 5.77 -10.15
N TYR A 78 10.91 6.26 -10.82
CA TYR A 78 9.94 7.17 -10.19
C TYR A 78 9.16 6.48 -9.07
N ARG A 79 8.69 5.24 -9.26
CA ARG A 79 8.00 4.46 -8.22
C ARG A 79 8.87 4.22 -6.99
N PHE A 80 10.15 3.93 -7.19
CA PHE A 80 11.13 3.68 -6.14
C PHE A 80 11.40 4.96 -5.36
N GLU A 81 11.52 6.10 -6.04
CA GLU A 81 11.62 7.40 -5.39
C GLU A 81 10.39 7.70 -4.51
N GLN A 82 9.18 7.35 -4.94
CA GLN A 82 7.98 7.52 -4.11
C GLN A 82 7.97 6.63 -2.86
N LEU A 83 8.52 5.41 -2.95
CA LEU A 83 8.71 4.53 -1.80
C LEU A 83 9.79 5.09 -0.85
N ASP A 84 10.85 5.67 -1.38
CA ASP A 84 11.93 6.28 -0.59
C ASP A 84 11.46 7.55 0.14
N LYS A 85 10.65 8.38 -0.52
CA LYS A 85 10.03 9.58 0.07
C LYS A 85 8.91 9.28 1.07
N ALA A 86 8.49 8.03 1.22
CA ALA A 86 7.45 7.68 2.19
C ALA A 86 7.97 7.82 3.63
N ILE A 87 7.33 8.72 4.38
CA ILE A 87 7.71 9.11 5.75
C ILE A 87 6.95 8.38 6.87
N SER A 88 6.09 7.43 6.53
CA SER A 88 5.41 6.57 7.50
C SER A 88 5.18 5.17 6.95
N ASP A 89 5.02 4.18 7.83
CA ASP A 89 4.72 2.80 7.46
C ASP A 89 3.43 2.73 6.65
N GLN A 90 2.47 3.60 6.96
CA GLN A 90 1.21 3.67 6.21
C GLN A 90 1.41 4.23 4.79
N LYS A 91 2.32 5.20 4.59
CA LYS A 91 2.63 5.70 3.25
C LYS A 91 3.33 4.63 2.41
N ILE A 92 4.25 3.87 3.01
CA ILE A 92 4.89 2.71 2.36
C ILE A 92 3.83 1.67 2.00
N TYR A 93 3.00 1.29 2.96
CA TYR A 93 1.91 0.32 2.77
C TYR A 93 0.96 0.72 1.64
N ASN A 94 0.60 2.00 1.49
CA ASN A 94 -0.26 2.46 0.40
C ASN A 94 0.37 2.28 -0.99
N GLN A 95 1.68 2.49 -1.11
CA GLN A 95 2.39 2.27 -2.38
C GLN A 95 2.39 0.78 -2.74
N VAL A 96 2.74 -0.08 -1.78
CA VAL A 96 2.77 -1.53 -1.98
C VAL A 96 1.37 -2.08 -2.28
N LEU A 97 0.34 -1.63 -1.56
CA LEU A 97 -1.03 -2.06 -1.82
C LEU A 97 -1.52 -1.63 -3.20
N ALA A 98 -1.13 -0.43 -3.67
CA ALA A 98 -1.45 0.02 -5.02
C ALA A 98 -0.76 -0.86 -6.08
N ALA A 99 0.49 -1.25 -5.86
CA ALA A 99 1.18 -2.22 -6.73
C ALA A 99 0.43 -3.56 -6.78
N ILE A 100 0.05 -4.12 -5.62
CA ILE A 100 -0.68 -5.40 -5.52
C ILE A 100 -2.05 -5.34 -6.24
N VAL A 101 -2.82 -4.27 -6.01
CA VAL A 101 -4.14 -4.13 -6.65
C VAL A 101 -4.02 -4.10 -8.18
N ASN A 102 -2.93 -3.52 -8.71
CA ASN A 102 -2.65 -3.42 -10.14
C ASN A 102 -1.78 -4.57 -10.71
N ASN A 103 -1.50 -5.62 -9.94
CA ASN A 103 -0.67 -6.78 -10.34
C ASN A 103 0.78 -6.42 -10.73
N ASN A 104 1.35 -5.43 -10.04
CA ASN A 104 2.70 -4.92 -10.27
C ASN A 104 3.68 -5.31 -9.15
N GLU A 105 3.45 -6.45 -8.49
CA GLU A 105 4.25 -6.94 -7.34
C GLU A 105 5.69 -7.26 -7.74
N ILE A 106 5.94 -7.68 -8.99
CA ILE A 106 7.28 -7.98 -9.48
C ILE A 106 8.21 -6.75 -9.37
N ILE A 107 7.68 -5.55 -9.65
CA ILE A 107 8.42 -4.30 -9.50
C ILE A 107 8.78 -4.03 -8.03
N ILE A 108 7.93 -4.44 -7.09
CA ILE A 108 8.20 -4.35 -5.64
C ILE A 108 9.33 -5.31 -5.24
N TYR A 109 9.42 -6.50 -5.86
CA TYR A 109 10.52 -7.43 -5.58
C TYR A 109 11.87 -6.83 -5.96
N ASP A 110 11.96 -6.20 -7.13
CA ASP A 110 13.17 -5.51 -7.59
C ASP A 110 13.59 -4.39 -6.63
N TYR A 111 12.61 -3.61 -6.13
CA TYR A 111 12.84 -2.60 -5.10
C TYR A 111 13.39 -3.20 -3.81
N ILE A 112 12.79 -4.28 -3.32
CA ILE A 112 13.24 -4.96 -2.10
C ILE A 112 14.69 -5.41 -2.27
N TYR A 113 15.03 -6.09 -3.37
CA TYR A 113 16.39 -6.52 -3.65
C TYR A 113 17.39 -5.36 -3.69
N GLN A 114 17.01 -4.23 -4.30
CA GLN A 114 17.87 -3.05 -4.28
C GLN A 114 18.15 -2.57 -2.85
N LYS A 115 17.13 -2.54 -1.99
CA LYS A 115 17.22 -1.95 -0.64
C LYS A 115 17.93 -2.83 0.38
N ILE A 116 17.72 -4.14 0.34
CA ILE A 116 18.38 -5.07 1.27
C ILE A 116 19.88 -5.21 0.99
N ASN A 117 20.33 -4.88 -0.22
CA ASN A 117 21.75 -4.90 -0.61
C ASN A 117 22.47 -3.56 -0.36
N CYS A 118 21.78 -2.55 0.18
CA CYS A 118 22.41 -1.31 0.62
C CYS A 118 23.19 -1.51 1.92
N VAL A 119 24.18 -0.66 2.17
CA VAL A 119 24.96 -0.68 3.42
C VAL A 119 24.22 0.03 4.55
N GLU A 120 23.40 1.03 4.21
CA GLU A 120 22.70 1.88 5.17
C GLU A 120 21.54 1.11 5.85
N PRO A 121 21.53 1.00 7.19
CA PRO A 121 20.48 0.26 7.91
C PRO A 121 19.07 0.75 7.65
N SER A 122 18.90 2.05 7.35
CA SER A 122 17.59 2.64 7.01
C SER A 122 17.08 2.19 5.65
N GLN A 123 17.96 1.91 4.68
CA GLN A 123 17.59 1.36 3.38
C GLN A 123 17.20 -0.11 3.54
N ILE A 124 18.00 -0.89 4.27
CA ILE A 124 17.68 -2.29 4.59
C ILE A 124 16.33 -2.38 5.33
N ALA A 125 16.11 -1.55 6.34
CA ALA A 125 14.84 -1.45 7.06
C ALA A 125 13.67 -1.15 6.11
N ARG A 126 13.84 -0.23 5.16
CA ARG A 126 12.80 0.06 4.17
C ARG A 126 12.47 -1.17 3.31
N GLY A 127 13.48 -1.91 2.85
CA GLY A 127 13.30 -3.17 2.12
C GLY A 127 12.51 -4.21 2.93
N ILE A 128 12.89 -4.42 4.21
CA ILE A 128 12.21 -5.36 5.11
C ILE A 128 10.76 -4.93 5.38
N LEU A 129 10.48 -3.64 5.54
CA LEU A 129 9.12 -3.12 5.72
C LEU A 129 8.25 -3.34 4.49
N VAL A 130 8.80 -3.06 3.30
CA VAL A 130 8.11 -3.31 2.03
C VAL A 130 7.81 -4.79 1.86
N ALA A 131 8.74 -5.68 2.21
CA ALA A 131 8.52 -7.13 2.20
C ALA A 131 7.34 -7.55 3.10
N GLY A 132 7.19 -6.94 4.28
CA GLY A 132 6.04 -7.21 5.17
C GLY A 132 4.68 -6.72 4.66
N CYS A 133 4.68 -5.80 3.69
CA CYS A 133 3.47 -5.26 3.08
C CYS A 133 2.91 -6.14 1.94
N LEU A 134 3.70 -7.08 1.42
CA LEU A 134 3.31 -7.98 0.32
C LEU A 134 2.29 -9.05 0.76
N ASP A 135 1.62 -9.69 -0.21
CA ASP A 135 0.89 -10.94 0.07
C ASP A 135 1.89 -12.09 0.33
N GLU A 136 1.39 -13.28 0.69
CA GLU A 136 2.21 -14.48 0.90
C GLU A 136 3.15 -14.77 -0.27
N ASN A 137 4.47 -14.79 -0.01
CA ASN A 137 5.48 -15.07 -1.02
C ASN A 137 6.81 -15.50 -0.38
N SER A 138 7.61 -16.27 -1.13
CA SER A 138 8.86 -16.85 -0.65
C SER A 138 9.94 -15.81 -0.32
N LEU A 139 9.98 -14.68 -1.05
CA LEU A 139 10.95 -13.60 -0.79
C LEU A 139 10.73 -12.99 0.60
N SER A 140 9.47 -12.70 0.94
CA SER A 140 9.12 -12.18 2.27
C SER A 140 9.43 -13.20 3.37
N ASP A 141 9.12 -14.48 3.16
CA ASP A 141 9.42 -15.55 4.12
C ASP A 141 10.94 -15.65 4.41
N GLU A 142 11.75 -15.67 3.36
CA GLU A 142 13.21 -15.75 3.46
C GLU A 142 13.79 -14.53 4.19
N LEU A 143 13.35 -13.32 3.82
CA LEU A 143 13.81 -12.09 4.43
C LEU A 143 13.44 -12.00 5.91
N LEU A 144 12.19 -12.29 6.25
CA LEU A 144 11.73 -12.25 7.64
C LEU A 144 12.48 -13.27 8.49
N ASN A 145 12.78 -14.46 7.97
CA ASN A 145 13.62 -15.43 8.69
C ASN A 145 15.08 -14.96 8.82
N THR A 146 15.63 -14.30 7.81
CA THR A 146 17.01 -13.78 7.82
C THR A 146 17.24 -12.73 8.90
N TYR A 147 16.27 -11.83 9.11
CA TYR A 147 16.40 -10.70 10.03
C TYR A 147 15.79 -10.91 11.42
N LYS A 148 15.31 -12.11 11.75
CA LYS A 148 14.54 -12.37 12.98
C LYS A 148 15.28 -12.08 14.28
N ASP A 149 16.60 -12.29 14.29
CA ASP A 149 17.46 -12.16 15.47
C ASP A 149 18.20 -10.81 15.52
N TYR A 150 17.91 -9.90 14.57
CA TYR A 150 18.51 -8.57 14.54
C TYR A 150 17.90 -7.65 15.60
N ASN A 151 18.69 -6.68 16.04
CA ASN A 151 18.29 -5.66 17.02
C ASN A 151 18.36 -4.25 16.41
N GLY A 152 17.95 -3.24 17.18
CA GLY A 152 17.93 -1.85 16.72
C GLY A 152 16.90 -1.60 15.62
N ILE A 153 17.18 -0.66 14.70
CA ILE A 153 16.24 -0.28 13.64
C ILE A 153 15.81 -1.48 12.78
N ILE A 154 16.74 -2.38 12.43
CA ILE A 154 16.44 -3.58 11.63
C ILE A 154 15.53 -4.53 12.41
N GLY A 155 15.81 -4.76 13.69
CA GLY A 155 14.99 -5.62 14.55
C GLY A 155 13.56 -5.08 14.76
N GLU A 156 13.42 -3.78 15.01
CA GLU A 156 12.10 -3.15 15.15
C GLU A 156 11.31 -3.16 13.84
N THR A 157 12.01 -2.97 12.72
CA THR A 157 11.42 -3.11 11.39
C THR A 157 10.93 -4.54 11.17
N TYR A 158 11.78 -5.54 11.43
CA TYR A 158 11.40 -6.95 11.30
C TYR A 158 10.12 -7.27 12.06
N LYS A 159 10.01 -6.86 13.34
CA LYS A 159 8.80 -7.09 14.15
C LYS A 159 7.56 -6.47 13.51
N ALA A 160 7.67 -5.24 13.02
CA ALA A 160 6.57 -4.56 12.35
C ALA A 160 6.19 -5.23 11.02
N SER A 161 7.18 -5.59 10.20
CA SER A 161 7.00 -6.30 8.94
C SER A 161 6.35 -7.67 9.14
N LEU A 162 6.86 -8.46 10.08
CA LEU A 162 6.31 -9.78 10.42
C LEU A 162 4.85 -9.64 10.85
N TYR A 163 4.56 -8.69 11.74
CA TYR A 163 3.19 -8.44 12.17
C TYR A 163 2.27 -8.09 10.99
N MET A 164 2.73 -7.25 10.06
CA MET A 164 1.95 -6.90 8.86
C MET A 164 1.74 -8.10 7.95
N TYR A 165 2.78 -8.91 7.74
CA TYR A 165 2.75 -10.09 6.88
C TYR A 165 1.82 -11.18 7.46
N GLU A 166 2.07 -11.60 8.70
CA GLU A 166 1.28 -12.61 9.40
C GLU A 166 -0.18 -12.18 9.56
N ARG A 167 -0.45 -10.89 9.79
CA ARG A 167 -1.83 -10.40 9.88
C ARG A 167 -2.62 -10.69 8.60
N ASN A 168 -2.02 -10.54 7.42
CA ASN A 168 -2.68 -10.86 6.16
C ASN A 168 -2.91 -12.37 6.01
N ILE A 169 -1.90 -13.18 6.35
CA ILE A 169 -2.00 -14.65 6.39
C ILE A 169 -3.16 -15.09 7.28
N TRP A 170 -3.18 -14.62 8.53
CA TRP A 170 -4.23 -14.94 9.48
C TRP A 170 -5.60 -14.40 9.05
N SER A 171 -5.65 -13.24 8.37
CA SER A 171 -6.89 -12.72 7.78
C SER A 171 -7.48 -13.69 6.77
N LYS A 172 -6.64 -14.20 5.88
CA LYS A 172 -7.02 -15.16 4.85
C LYS A 172 -7.39 -16.51 5.45
N TYR A 173 -6.64 -16.97 6.45
CA TYR A 173 -6.94 -18.20 7.18
C TYR A 173 -8.32 -18.17 7.84
N TRP A 174 -8.60 -17.16 8.67
CA TRP A 174 -9.88 -17.06 9.37
C TRP A 174 -11.04 -16.82 8.40
N PHE A 175 -10.82 -16.04 7.34
CA PHE A 175 -11.82 -15.88 6.29
C PHE A 175 -12.12 -17.20 5.58
N THR A 176 -11.10 -17.99 5.26
CA THR A 176 -11.27 -19.30 4.62
C THR A 176 -12.04 -20.26 5.52
N LYS A 177 -11.71 -20.31 6.82
CA LYS A 177 -12.46 -21.09 7.80
C LYS A 177 -13.93 -20.65 7.89
N MET A 178 -14.15 -19.34 7.94
CA MET A 178 -15.50 -18.74 7.92
C MET A 178 -16.30 -19.12 6.67
N LEU A 179 -15.67 -19.19 5.50
CA LEU A 179 -16.35 -19.59 4.25
C LEU A 179 -16.52 -21.10 4.08
N SER A 180 -15.78 -21.92 4.83
CA SER A 180 -15.76 -23.38 4.69
C SER A 180 -16.76 -24.08 5.61
N THR A 181 -17.46 -23.33 6.47
CA THR A 181 -18.46 -23.87 7.40
C THR A 181 -19.88 -23.59 6.91
N GLU A 182 -20.77 -24.55 7.13
CA GLU A 182 -22.22 -24.41 6.94
C GLU A 182 -22.95 -24.16 8.28
N ASP A 183 -22.26 -24.38 9.41
CA ASP A 183 -22.79 -24.12 10.74
C ASP A 183 -22.71 -22.62 11.08
N ASN A 184 -23.83 -22.09 11.57
CA ASN A 184 -23.97 -20.67 11.89
C ASN A 184 -23.10 -20.25 13.10
N GLU A 185 -22.92 -21.12 14.09
CA GLU A 185 -22.16 -20.82 15.30
C GLU A 185 -20.65 -20.77 14.97
N GLU A 186 -20.16 -21.75 14.22
CA GLU A 186 -18.79 -21.78 13.70
C GLU A 186 -18.53 -20.62 12.75
N PHE A 187 -19.48 -20.28 11.87
CA PHE A 187 -19.38 -19.10 11.02
C PHE A 187 -19.18 -17.84 11.87
N TRP A 188 -19.99 -17.68 12.92
CA TRP A 188 -19.90 -16.54 13.82
C TRP A 188 -18.56 -16.51 14.57
N LYS A 189 -18.07 -17.65 15.08
CA LYS A 189 -16.76 -17.74 15.75
C LYS A 189 -15.63 -17.28 14.81
N TYR A 190 -15.56 -17.81 13.60
CA TYR A 190 -14.53 -17.42 12.63
C TYR A 190 -14.68 -15.97 12.16
N MET A 191 -15.91 -15.49 11.99
CA MET A 191 -16.19 -14.08 11.69
C MET A 191 -15.60 -13.17 12.77
N ILE A 192 -15.84 -13.46 14.06
CA ILE A 192 -15.28 -12.68 15.17
C ILE A 192 -13.76 -12.67 15.14
N LEU A 193 -13.12 -13.82 14.90
CA LEU A 193 -11.66 -13.89 14.79
C LEU A 193 -11.16 -13.06 13.61
N PHE A 194 -11.76 -13.22 12.44
CA PHE A 194 -11.43 -12.47 11.23
C PHE A 194 -11.53 -10.95 11.43
N ILE A 195 -12.65 -10.41 11.94
CA ILE A 195 -12.82 -8.94 12.10
C ILE A 195 -11.84 -8.32 13.11
N LYS A 196 -11.24 -9.12 14.01
CA LYS A 196 -10.23 -8.63 14.95
C LYS A 196 -8.89 -8.37 14.29
N ILE A 197 -8.56 -9.15 13.27
CA ILE A 197 -7.23 -9.15 12.63
C ILE A 197 -7.25 -8.74 11.16
N VAL A 198 -8.43 -8.52 10.55
CA VAL A 198 -8.54 -8.25 9.11
C VAL A 198 -7.57 -7.17 8.63
N ASP A 199 -6.92 -7.46 7.51
CA ASP A 199 -5.98 -6.62 6.78
C ASP A 199 -6.63 -6.05 5.51
N LEU A 200 -6.15 -4.90 5.01
CA LEU A 200 -6.75 -4.23 3.87
C LEU A 200 -6.54 -4.99 2.55
N ARG A 201 -5.49 -5.81 2.45
CA ARG A 201 -5.27 -6.76 1.33
C ARG A 201 -6.42 -7.75 1.16
N PHE A 202 -7.27 -7.93 2.18
CA PHE A 202 -8.54 -8.65 2.10
C PHE A 202 -9.31 -8.37 0.81
N TYR A 203 -9.45 -7.10 0.42
CA TYR A 203 -10.28 -6.75 -0.73
C TYR A 203 -9.70 -7.24 -2.08
N LYS A 204 -8.38 -7.50 -2.15
CA LYS A 204 -7.73 -8.12 -3.31
C LYS A 204 -8.08 -9.60 -3.44
N TRP A 205 -7.90 -10.38 -2.38
CA TRP A 205 -8.05 -11.84 -2.44
C TRP A 205 -9.45 -12.36 -2.05
N LYS A 206 -10.34 -11.56 -1.46
CA LYS A 206 -11.64 -12.06 -0.99
C LYS A 206 -12.50 -12.66 -2.09
N TYR A 207 -12.45 -12.10 -3.30
CA TYR A 207 -13.32 -12.49 -4.40
C TYR A 207 -12.93 -13.84 -4.98
N SER A 208 -11.64 -14.19 -4.97
CA SER A 208 -11.18 -15.52 -5.39
C SER A 208 -11.61 -16.62 -4.42
N LEU A 209 -11.92 -16.27 -3.16
CA LEU A 209 -12.35 -17.20 -2.12
C LEU A 209 -13.88 -17.30 -1.98
N LEU A 210 -14.63 -16.27 -2.39
CA LEU A 210 -16.04 -16.10 -2.00
C LEU A 210 -16.98 -17.23 -2.47
N LYS A 211 -16.72 -17.85 -3.63
CA LYS A 211 -17.46 -18.98 -4.23
C LYS A 211 -18.98 -19.02 -3.94
N ASP A 212 -19.67 -17.89 -4.05
CA ASP A 212 -21.11 -17.74 -3.76
C ASP A 212 -21.57 -18.25 -2.37
N ASN A 213 -20.73 -18.10 -1.34
CA ASN A 213 -21.06 -18.53 0.02
C ASN A 213 -22.29 -17.79 0.58
N VAL A 214 -23.35 -18.56 0.85
CA VAL A 214 -24.67 -18.07 1.28
C VAL A 214 -24.61 -17.36 2.63
N LEU A 215 -23.88 -17.92 3.60
CA LEU A 215 -23.77 -17.33 4.96
C LEU A 215 -23.07 -15.98 4.91
N PHE A 216 -21.98 -15.87 4.14
CA PHE A 216 -21.31 -14.62 3.93
C PHE A 216 -22.24 -13.59 3.30
N GLN A 217 -22.94 -13.92 2.22
CA GLN A 217 -23.89 -12.98 1.59
C GLN A 217 -24.99 -12.52 2.56
N LYS A 218 -25.54 -13.44 3.35
CA LYS A 218 -26.58 -13.17 4.34
C LYS A 218 -26.10 -12.27 5.47
N PHE A 219 -24.90 -12.50 5.99
CA PHE A 219 -24.40 -11.81 7.19
C PHE A 219 -23.44 -10.65 6.90
N TYR A 220 -22.91 -10.50 5.69
CA TYR A 220 -21.87 -9.50 5.40
C TYR A 220 -22.23 -8.08 5.85
N LEU A 221 -23.49 -7.68 5.68
CA LEU A 221 -23.94 -6.35 6.09
C LEU A 221 -23.82 -6.10 7.60
N SER A 222 -23.89 -7.14 8.44
CA SER A 222 -23.81 -7.00 9.89
C SER A 222 -22.39 -6.66 10.39
N PHE A 223 -21.34 -7.13 9.69
CA PHE A 223 -19.95 -6.95 10.12
C PHE A 223 -19.08 -6.17 9.14
N ARG A 224 -19.62 -5.68 8.00
CA ARG A 224 -18.85 -4.84 7.04
C ARG A 224 -18.24 -3.60 7.70
N ASN A 225 -18.93 -3.02 8.68
CA ASN A 225 -18.45 -1.84 9.37
C ASN A 225 -17.29 -2.17 10.31
N ASP A 226 -17.31 -3.35 10.92
CA ASP A 226 -16.20 -3.83 11.76
C ASP A 226 -14.93 -4.05 10.96
N ILE A 227 -15.04 -4.59 9.74
CA ILE A 227 -13.92 -4.69 8.80
C ILE A 227 -13.34 -3.31 8.53
N ASN A 228 -14.20 -2.37 8.12
CA ASN A 228 -13.78 -1.00 7.81
C ASN A 228 -13.12 -0.30 9.01
N ASN A 229 -13.71 -0.45 10.20
CA ASN A 229 -13.19 0.14 11.42
C ASN A 229 -11.85 -0.46 11.83
N ARG A 230 -11.69 -1.79 11.66
CA ARG A 230 -10.41 -2.47 11.90
C ARG A 230 -9.33 -1.97 10.96
N CYS A 231 -9.59 -1.91 9.66
CA CYS A 231 -8.63 -1.40 8.68
C CYS A 231 -8.26 0.07 8.96
N LYS A 232 -9.25 0.91 9.30
CA LYS A 232 -9.00 2.31 9.70
C LYS A 232 -8.14 2.43 10.96
N LYS A 233 -8.37 1.58 11.97
CA LYS A 233 -7.54 1.56 13.19
C LYS A 233 -6.08 1.29 12.83
N TRP A 234 -5.82 0.27 12.03
CA TRP A 234 -4.45 -0.11 11.66
C TRP A 234 -3.78 0.86 10.71
N LYS A 235 -4.55 1.52 9.86
CA LYS A 235 -4.07 2.70 9.12
C LYS A 235 -3.48 3.75 10.06
N LYS A 236 -4.22 4.12 11.13
CA LYS A 236 -3.76 5.11 12.11
C LYS A 236 -2.54 4.65 12.90
N GLU A 237 -2.44 3.37 13.24
CA GLU A 237 -1.29 2.85 13.98
C GLU A 237 -0.01 2.85 13.13
N ARG A 238 -0.09 2.47 11.86
CA ARG A 238 1.05 2.54 10.93
C ARG A 238 1.44 3.97 10.57
N ASP A 239 0.49 4.90 10.55
CA ASP A 239 0.79 6.29 10.16
C ASP A 239 1.64 7.04 11.21
N LYS A 240 1.60 6.58 12.47
CA LYS A 240 2.41 7.10 13.58
C LYS A 240 3.84 6.56 13.60
N LYS A 241 4.18 5.63 12.69
CA LYS A 241 5.43 4.88 12.73
C LYS A 241 6.20 5.04 11.43
N LEU A 242 7.52 4.95 11.52
CA LEU A 242 8.42 4.72 10.40
C LEU A 242 9.39 3.61 10.81
N PHE A 243 9.38 2.52 10.05
CA PHE A 243 10.15 1.30 10.32
C PHE A 243 9.79 0.66 11.66
N GLY A 244 8.47 0.62 11.98
CA GLY A 244 7.98 0.02 13.22
C GLY A 244 8.14 0.86 14.48
N SER A 245 8.92 1.94 14.40
CA SER A 245 9.28 2.84 15.51
C SER A 245 8.72 4.25 15.31
N GLU A 246 8.83 5.12 16.33
CA GLU A 246 8.47 6.53 16.16
C GLU A 246 9.33 7.17 15.06
N PRO A 247 8.73 7.94 14.13
CA PRO A 247 9.47 8.58 13.07
C PRO A 247 10.46 9.61 13.65
N PRO A 248 11.61 9.82 12.99
CA PRO A 248 12.50 10.92 13.34
C PRO A 248 11.78 12.26 13.34
N ASN A 249 12.30 13.22 14.11
CA ASN A 249 11.76 14.59 14.07
C ASN A 249 11.75 15.10 12.61
N PRO A 250 10.65 15.69 12.13
CA PRO A 250 10.53 16.27 10.79
C PRO A 250 11.73 17.08 10.31
N ILE A 251 12.43 17.78 11.19
CA ILE A 251 13.63 18.58 10.85
C ILE A 251 14.72 17.71 10.20
N TYR A 252 14.83 16.43 10.56
CA TYR A 252 15.79 15.48 9.98
C TYR A 252 15.27 14.79 8.71
N ILE A 253 14.00 15.00 8.37
CA ILE A 253 13.33 14.37 7.21
C ILE A 253 13.18 15.39 6.06
N TYR A 254 12.97 16.67 6.38
CA TYR A 254 12.72 17.76 5.42
C TYR A 254 13.96 18.61 5.09
N LEU A 255 15.18 18.09 5.24
CA LEU A 255 16.39 18.79 4.78
C LEU A 255 16.50 18.74 3.25
N GLN A 256 15.62 19.49 2.57
CA GLN A 256 15.75 19.99 1.20
C GLN A 256 14.72 21.13 1.04
N GLY A 257 15.21 22.35 1.26
CA GLY A 257 14.65 23.55 0.64
C GLY A 257 15.24 23.73 -0.75
#